data_AF-A0A847GIC5-F1
#
_entry.id   AF-A0A847GIC5-F1
#
_cell.length_a   1.000
_cell.length_b   1.000
_cell.length_c   1.000
_cell.angle_alpha   90.00
_cell.angle_beta   90.00
_cell.angle_gamma   90.00
#
_symmetry.space_group_name_H-M   'P 1'
#
loop_
_entity.id
_entity.type
_entity.pdbx_description
1 polymer ?
#
loop_
_entity_poly.entity_id
_entity_poly.type
_entity_poly.pdbx_seq_one_letter_code
_entity_poly.pdbx_strand_id
1 'polypeptide(L)'
;MAAKKGGISPMVVLVTWLVFILGGLLARPFLDQYLAFLPDALQSPLKQQVAEKDMTIASLNSRIVALQNIQPTDGTGVEISEERRIELEKIITEKTQQAQQAESQLEATTATLNERRSQLAAVEQDIADKNEEFANAQAVYDDLRNETAIIQARQRGLVAEVDRLTGYVGELDEANARRVATKEALVHNIDRLLIQVKESIPLAPQKYEYNARIQQVQALRDKSAASNWVSPELQEEYTSLYLKELEMARSSEYFFANLPVTDALGTTTSKWAECLMRGNWGVYYRTLDGKNIGVYENLGTVDTPRWGFRENLPDDAKSHIEMTVISNRVPDFQNKVQMLAERQVASQDGTIWQRNFDAL
;
A
#
# COMPACT_ATOMS: atom_id res chain seq x y z
N MET A 1 16.44 34.11 30.86
CA MET A 1 16.10 35.52 30.65
C MET A 1 14.77 35.81 31.34
N ALA A 2 14.66 36.99 31.91
CA ALA A 2 13.69 37.41 32.92
C ALA A 2 12.22 37.38 32.46
N ALA A 3 11.33 37.05 33.40
CA ALA A 3 9.88 37.24 33.29
C ALA A 3 9.57 38.75 33.18
N LYS A 4 8.94 39.16 32.08
CA LYS A 4 8.43 40.52 31.87
C LYS A 4 7.13 40.68 32.67
N LYS A 5 7.19 41.46 33.75
CA LYS A 5 6.00 42.04 34.41
C LYS A 5 5.36 43.06 33.47
N GLY A 6 4.12 42.84 33.07
CA GLY A 6 3.32 43.82 32.34
C GLY A 6 2.92 44.97 33.27
N GLY A 7 3.40 46.18 32.98
CA GLY A 7 2.95 47.41 33.64
C GLY A 7 1.73 47.97 32.91
N ILE A 8 0.72 48.39 33.67
CA ILE A 8 -0.47 49.08 33.16
C ILE A 8 -0.05 50.44 32.57
N SER A 9 -0.60 50.81 31.40
CA SER A 9 -0.19 52.03 30.70
C SER A 9 -0.58 53.30 31.48
N PRO A 10 0.24 54.37 31.46
CA PRO A 10 -0.04 55.63 32.18
C PRO A 10 -1.36 56.29 31.77
N MET A 11 -1.85 55.99 30.56
CA MET A 11 -3.11 56.52 30.05
C MET A 11 -4.32 55.91 30.76
N VAL A 12 -4.26 54.62 31.12
CA VAL A 12 -5.32 53.93 31.86
C VAL A 12 -5.47 54.50 33.28
N VAL A 13 -4.37 54.94 33.88
CA VAL A 13 -4.32 55.56 35.21
C VAL A 13 -4.89 57.00 35.19
N LEU A 14 -4.65 57.76 34.12
CA LEU A 14 -5.19 59.12 33.97
C LEU A 14 -6.68 59.12 33.66
N VAL A 15 -7.17 58.16 32.87
CA VAL A 15 -8.59 58.02 32.55
C VAL A 15 -9.40 57.59 33.77
N THR A 16 -8.86 56.68 34.59
CA THR A 16 -9.48 56.30 35.88
C THR A 16 -9.50 57.47 36.87
N TRP A 17 -8.46 58.31 36.90
CA TRP A 17 -8.41 59.52 37.75
C TRP A 17 -9.51 60.55 37.43
N LEU A 18 -9.81 60.75 36.15
CA LEU A 18 -10.82 61.73 35.71
C LEU A 18 -12.26 61.28 35.99
N VAL A 19 -12.52 59.97 35.92
CA VAL A 19 -13.83 59.38 36.22
C VAL A 19 -14.16 59.46 37.72
N PHE A 20 -13.17 59.41 38.61
CA PHE A 20 -13.37 59.46 40.06
C PHE A 20 -13.68 60.87 40.61
N ILE A 21 -13.17 61.93 39.95
CA ILE A 21 -13.34 63.31 40.44
C ILE A 21 -14.76 63.83 40.20
N LEU A 22 -15.44 63.43 39.12
CA LEU A 22 -16.78 63.94 38.80
C LEU A 22 -17.94 63.24 39.53
N GLY A 23 -17.73 62.04 40.09
CA GLY A 23 -18.79 61.27 40.77
C GLY A 23 -18.98 61.56 42.27
N GLY A 24 -18.05 62.30 42.90
CA GLY A 24 -17.94 62.35 44.37
C GLY A 24 -18.89 63.30 45.11
N LEU A 25 -19.76 64.05 44.43
CA LEU A 25 -20.45 65.20 45.05
C LEU A 25 -21.79 64.89 45.74
N LEU A 26 -22.30 63.65 45.72
CA LEU A 26 -23.61 63.30 46.34
C LEU A 26 -23.62 62.10 47.31
N ALA A 27 -22.48 61.52 47.69
CA ALA A 27 -22.43 60.33 48.55
C ALA A 27 -21.61 60.56 49.83
N ARG A 28 -22.11 61.39 50.76
CA ARG A 28 -21.45 61.68 52.05
C ARG A 28 -21.17 60.45 52.95
N PRO A 29 -21.98 59.37 53.02
CA PRO A 29 -21.66 58.25 53.92
C PRO A 29 -20.82 57.12 53.30
N PHE A 30 -20.48 57.18 52.00
CA PHE A 30 -19.67 56.13 51.34
C PHE A 30 -18.18 56.49 51.15
N LEU A 31 -17.79 57.74 51.38
CA LEU A 31 -16.41 58.21 51.21
C LEU A 31 -15.43 57.59 52.23
N ASP A 32 -15.85 57.38 53.48
CA ASP A 32 -14.99 56.80 54.52
C ASP A 32 -14.64 55.33 54.27
N GLN A 33 -15.50 54.57 53.57
CA GLN A 33 -15.20 53.18 53.18
C GLN A 33 -14.35 53.09 51.91
N TYR A 34 -14.48 54.04 50.97
CA TYR A 34 -13.69 54.05 49.73
C TYR A 34 -12.27 54.63 49.91
N LEU A 35 -12.06 55.52 50.88
CA LEU A 35 -10.73 56.06 51.20
C LEU A 35 -9.77 54.99 51.75
N ALA A 36 -10.28 53.88 52.29
CA ALA A 36 -9.46 52.79 52.83
C ALA A 36 -8.74 51.93 51.77
N PHE A 37 -9.14 52.00 50.50
CA PHE A 37 -8.53 51.25 49.40
C PHE A 37 -7.40 52.02 48.67
N LEU A 38 -7.26 53.32 48.94
CA LEU A 38 -6.20 54.14 48.33
C LEU A 38 -4.90 54.04 49.13
N PRO A 39 -3.71 54.07 48.48
CA PRO A 39 -2.44 54.13 49.18
C PRO A 39 -2.36 55.35 50.11
N ASP A 40 -1.80 55.21 51.31
CA ASP A 40 -1.75 56.25 52.36
C ASP A 40 -1.25 57.63 51.85
N ALA A 41 -0.36 57.64 50.86
CA ALA A 41 0.19 58.85 50.24
C ALA A 41 -0.87 59.76 49.58
N LEU A 42 -2.03 59.23 49.18
CA LEU A 42 -3.11 59.99 48.53
C LEU A 42 -4.27 60.34 49.48
N GLN A 43 -4.35 59.70 50.65
CA GLN A 43 -5.40 59.98 51.64
C GLN A 43 -5.12 61.26 52.44
N SER A 44 -3.85 61.54 52.75
CA SER A 44 -3.38 62.68 53.55
C SER A 44 -3.81 64.06 53.01
N PRO A 45 -3.58 64.41 51.72
CA PRO A 45 -3.90 65.74 51.22
C PRO A 45 -5.41 65.99 51.06
N LEU A 46 -6.19 64.94 50.78
CA LEU A 46 -7.65 65.04 50.66
C LEU A 46 -8.32 65.23 52.03
N LYS A 47 -7.87 64.52 53.06
CA LYS A 47 -8.34 64.74 54.45
C LYS A 47 -8.01 66.16 54.94
N GLN A 48 -6.85 66.70 54.57
CA GLN A 48 -6.47 68.08 54.89
C GLN A 48 -7.40 69.12 54.25
N GLN A 49 -7.73 68.97 52.96
CA GLN A 49 -8.65 69.91 52.29
C GLN A 49 -10.07 69.86 52.87
N VAL A 50 -10.57 68.67 53.25
CA VAL A 50 -11.88 68.54 53.91
C VAL A 50 -11.85 69.20 55.29
N ALA A 51 -10.80 68.97 56.09
CA ALA A 51 -10.64 69.60 57.40
C ALA A 51 -10.51 71.13 57.32
N GLU A 52 -9.82 71.65 56.31
CA GLU A 52 -9.71 73.09 56.05
C GLU A 52 -11.08 73.68 55.69
N LYS A 53 -11.85 72.99 54.83
CA LYS A 53 -13.22 73.42 54.50
C LYS A 53 -14.16 73.38 55.71
N ASP A 54 -14.07 72.36 56.55
CA ASP A 54 -14.84 72.25 57.81
C ASP A 54 -14.48 73.36 58.80
N MET A 55 -13.20 73.74 58.91
CA MET A 55 -12.79 74.90 59.71
C MET A 55 -13.39 76.21 59.17
N THR A 56 -13.42 76.40 57.84
CA THR A 56 -14.10 77.57 57.26
C THR A 56 -15.60 77.57 57.55
N ILE A 57 -16.29 76.43 57.44
CA ILE A 57 -17.72 76.31 57.74
C ILE A 57 -17.98 76.60 59.23
N ALA A 58 -17.16 76.07 60.13
CA ALA A 58 -17.25 76.36 61.56
C ALA A 58 -17.02 77.86 61.87
N SER A 59 -16.07 78.50 61.17
CA SER A 59 -15.81 79.95 61.31
C SER A 59 -16.94 80.83 60.76
N LEU A 60 -17.63 80.37 59.71
CA LEU A 60 -18.78 81.06 59.13
C LEU A 60 -20.01 80.89 60.03
N ASN A 61 -20.22 79.68 60.58
CA ASN A 61 -21.28 79.43 61.56
C ASN A 61 -21.07 80.23 62.85
N SER A 62 -19.83 80.37 63.35
CA SER A 62 -19.56 81.21 64.52
C SER A 62 -19.82 82.69 64.25
N ARG A 63 -19.56 83.19 63.04
CA ARG A 63 -19.94 84.55 62.60
C ARG A 63 -21.45 84.73 62.48
N ILE A 64 -22.18 83.73 61.98
CA ILE A 64 -23.65 83.75 61.91
C ILE A 64 -24.26 83.79 63.32
N VAL A 65 -23.75 82.99 64.25
CA VAL A 65 -24.19 82.99 65.66
C VAL A 65 -23.84 84.31 66.36
N ALA A 66 -22.67 84.90 66.06
CA ALA A 66 -22.31 86.22 66.57
C ALA A 66 -23.22 87.35 66.04
N LEU A 67 -23.72 87.23 64.81
CA LEU A 67 -24.68 88.17 64.22
C LEU A 67 -26.13 87.93 64.71
N GLN A 68 -26.49 86.69 65.07
CA GLN A 68 -27.81 86.35 65.62
C GLN A 68 -27.99 86.73 67.09
N ASN A 69 -26.91 86.94 67.85
CA ASN A 69 -26.96 87.31 69.28
C ASN A 69 -27.01 88.82 69.54
N ILE A 70 -27.32 89.64 68.53
CA ILE A 70 -27.61 91.06 68.68
C ILE A 70 -29.13 91.26 68.62
N GLN A 71 -29.78 91.53 69.76
CA GLN A 71 -31.14 92.09 69.85
C GLN A 71 -31.45 92.59 71.28
N PRO A 72 -32.33 93.59 71.50
CA PRO A 72 -32.66 94.76 70.69
C PRO A 72 -32.56 96.07 71.53
N THR A 73 -32.55 97.24 70.90
CA THR A 73 -32.93 98.47 71.62
C THR A 73 -33.79 99.34 70.70
N ASP A 74 -35.04 99.47 71.11
CA ASP A 74 -36.01 100.53 70.84
C ASP A 74 -36.23 100.98 69.39
N GLY A 75 -37.34 100.49 68.83
CA GLY A 75 -38.33 101.36 68.22
C GLY A 75 -37.83 102.34 67.16
N THR A 76 -37.17 101.85 66.12
CA THR A 76 -37.17 102.47 64.80
C THR A 76 -37.16 101.36 63.77
N GLY A 77 -38.10 101.40 62.82
CA GLY A 77 -38.00 100.56 61.65
C GLY A 77 -36.64 100.81 61.03
N VAL A 78 -35.84 99.75 60.86
CA VAL A 78 -34.70 99.82 59.97
C VAL A 78 -35.30 99.96 58.58
N GLU A 79 -35.55 101.22 58.19
CA GLU A 79 -35.63 101.57 56.79
C GLU A 79 -34.33 101.07 56.18
N ILE A 80 -34.40 99.92 55.52
CA ILE A 80 -33.41 99.56 54.53
C ILE A 80 -33.43 100.74 53.56
N SER A 81 -32.42 101.62 53.64
CA SER A 81 -32.31 102.71 52.67
C SER A 81 -32.45 102.10 51.28
N GLU A 82 -33.22 102.73 50.40
CA GLU A 82 -33.59 102.18 49.08
C GLU A 82 -32.34 101.68 48.33
N GLU A 83 -31.21 102.36 48.51
CA GLU A 83 -29.88 102.01 48.01
C GLU A 83 -29.35 100.63 48.48
N ARG A 84 -29.51 100.28 49.76
CA ARG A 84 -29.04 98.99 50.31
C ARG A 84 -29.95 97.82 49.90
N ARG A 85 -31.24 98.11 49.68
CA ARG A 85 -32.19 97.13 49.12
C ARG A 85 -31.86 96.83 47.65
N ILE A 86 -31.55 97.87 46.88
CA ILE A 86 -31.11 97.77 45.48
C ILE A 86 -29.77 97.03 45.36
N GLU A 87 -28.81 97.28 46.26
CA GLU A 87 -27.51 96.58 46.28
C GLU A 87 -27.67 95.09 46.58
N LEU A 88 -28.48 94.74 47.59
CA LEU A 88 -28.79 93.34 47.91
C LEU A 88 -29.60 92.67 46.81
N GLU A 89 -30.56 93.36 46.18
CA GLU A 89 -31.25 92.88 44.98
C GLU A 89 -30.26 92.61 43.86
N LYS A 90 -29.31 93.50 43.60
CA LYS A 90 -28.29 93.33 42.57
C LYS A 90 -27.39 92.12 42.86
N ILE A 91 -26.94 91.94 44.10
CA ILE A 91 -26.13 90.79 44.51
C ILE A 91 -26.94 89.49 44.42
N ILE A 92 -28.19 89.50 44.84
CA ILE A 92 -29.09 88.35 44.70
C ILE A 92 -29.29 88.04 43.22
N THR A 93 -29.50 89.03 42.37
CA THR A 93 -29.70 88.83 40.92
C THR A 93 -28.43 88.25 40.29
N GLU A 94 -27.26 88.80 40.62
CA GLU A 94 -25.96 88.33 40.12
C GLU A 94 -25.64 86.92 40.60
N LYS A 95 -25.90 86.60 41.87
CA LYS A 95 -25.73 85.25 42.41
C LYS A 95 -26.74 84.26 41.84
N THR A 96 -27.97 84.71 41.57
CA THR A 96 -28.99 83.90 40.89
C THR A 96 -28.58 83.62 39.45
N GLN A 97 -27.98 84.59 38.76
CA GLN A 97 -27.43 84.42 37.41
C GLN A 97 -26.23 83.46 37.40
N GLN A 98 -25.32 83.58 38.38
CA GLN A 98 -24.20 82.63 38.55
C GLN A 98 -24.69 81.23 38.88
N ALA A 99 -25.72 81.09 39.71
CA ALA A 99 -26.34 79.80 40.01
C ALA A 99 -26.99 79.18 38.77
N GLN A 100 -27.75 79.96 37.99
CA GLN A 100 -28.33 79.50 36.73
C GLN A 100 -27.28 79.11 35.70
N GLN A 101 -26.18 79.87 35.60
CA GLN A 101 -25.06 79.51 34.71
C GLN A 101 -24.38 78.21 35.17
N ALA A 102 -24.13 78.05 36.47
CA ALA A 102 -23.57 76.82 37.02
C ALA A 102 -24.52 75.62 36.84
N GLU A 103 -25.83 75.82 36.97
CA GLU A 103 -26.87 74.81 36.74
C GLU A 103 -26.92 74.39 35.27
N SER A 104 -26.89 75.35 34.33
CA SER A 104 -26.82 75.07 32.90
C SER A 104 -25.54 74.33 32.49
N GLN A 105 -24.40 74.67 33.11
CA GLN A 105 -23.15 73.94 32.90
C GLN A 105 -23.24 72.53 33.50
N LEU A 106 -23.81 72.37 34.69
CA LEU A 106 -24.02 71.08 35.31
C LEU A 106 -24.91 70.18 34.44
N GLU A 107 -26.01 70.70 33.90
CA GLU A 107 -26.89 69.98 32.97
C GLU A 107 -26.14 69.57 31.69
N ALA A 108 -25.41 70.49 31.06
CA ALA A 108 -24.62 70.19 29.86
C ALA A 108 -23.53 69.14 30.12
N THR A 109 -22.86 69.22 31.27
CA THR A 109 -21.83 68.23 31.66
C THR A 109 -22.47 66.88 31.97
N THR A 110 -23.65 66.87 32.59
CA THR A 110 -24.42 65.66 32.88
C THR A 110 -24.91 64.98 31.60
N ALA A 111 -25.40 65.76 30.64
CA ALA A 111 -25.77 65.27 29.32
C ALA A 111 -24.57 64.64 28.58
N THR A 112 -23.42 65.34 28.59
CA THR A 112 -22.17 64.83 27.99
C THR A 112 -21.67 63.56 28.68
N LEU A 113 -21.76 63.49 30.02
CA LEU A 113 -21.38 62.29 30.78
C LEU A 113 -22.29 61.10 30.44
N ASN A 114 -23.60 61.33 30.33
CA ASN A 114 -24.55 60.28 29.95
C ASN A 114 -24.32 59.78 28.52
N GLU A 115 -24.02 60.67 27.58
CA GLU A 115 -23.66 60.30 26.22
C GLU A 115 -22.35 59.49 26.18
N ARG A 116 -21.32 59.91 26.91
CA ARG A 116 -20.06 59.18 27.02
C ARG A 116 -20.24 57.81 27.68
N ARG A 117 -21.09 57.69 28.70
CA ARG A 117 -21.45 56.40 29.31
C ARG A 117 -22.15 55.48 28.31
N SER A 118 -23.06 56.02 27.50
CA SER A 118 -23.72 55.25 26.44
C SER A 118 -22.74 54.79 25.37
N GLN A 119 -21.84 55.66 24.91
CA GLN A 119 -20.78 55.30 23.95
C GLN A 119 -19.83 54.25 24.53
N LEU A 120 -19.44 54.37 25.79
CA LEU A 120 -18.55 53.42 26.45
C LEU A 120 -19.23 52.05 26.62
N ALA A 121 -20.51 52.01 27.01
CA ALA A 121 -21.28 50.77 27.06
C ALA A 121 -21.41 50.11 25.67
N ALA A 122 -21.60 50.90 24.61
CA ALA A 122 -21.63 50.38 23.24
C ALA A 122 -20.27 49.81 22.80
N VAL A 123 -19.16 50.48 23.16
CA VAL A 123 -17.81 49.99 22.87
C VAL A 123 -17.47 48.75 23.70
N GLU A 124 -17.86 48.70 24.97
CA GLU A 124 -17.68 47.51 25.81
C GLU A 124 -18.43 46.30 25.23
N GLN A 125 -19.65 46.52 24.73
CA GLN A 125 -20.43 45.49 24.08
C GLN A 125 -19.78 45.03 22.76
N ASP A 126 -19.33 45.94 21.90
CA ASP A 126 -18.64 45.59 20.65
C ASP A 126 -17.33 44.82 20.91
N ILE A 127 -16.58 45.18 21.96
CA ILE A 127 -15.39 44.43 22.38
C ILE A 127 -15.75 43.02 22.85
N ALA A 128 -16.85 42.87 23.61
CA ALA A 128 -17.32 41.57 24.06
C ALA A 128 -17.73 40.68 22.88
N ASP A 129 -18.52 41.21 21.95
CA ASP A 129 -18.98 40.51 20.75
C ASP A 129 -17.79 40.11 19.86
N LYS A 130 -16.83 41.01 19.65
CA LYS A 130 -15.59 40.72 18.91
C LYS A 130 -14.75 39.65 19.59
N ASN A 131 -14.61 39.68 20.91
CA ASN A 131 -13.87 38.65 21.62
C ASN A 131 -14.51 37.27 21.47
N GLU A 132 -15.85 37.19 21.48
CA GLU A 132 -16.57 35.94 21.23
C GLU A 132 -16.38 35.46 19.78
N GLU A 133 -16.46 36.36 18.79
CA GLU A 133 -16.14 36.05 17.39
C GLU A 133 -14.70 35.54 17.23
N PHE A 134 -13.72 36.17 17.89
CA PHE A 134 -12.32 35.72 17.86
C PHE A 134 -12.16 34.35 18.50
N ALA A 135 -12.81 34.08 19.63
CA ALA A 135 -12.77 32.77 20.29
C ALA A 135 -13.35 31.68 19.39
N ASN A 136 -14.50 31.95 18.74
CA ASN A 136 -15.13 31.03 17.80
C ASN A 136 -14.27 30.79 16.54
N ALA A 137 -13.72 31.86 15.96
CA ALA A 137 -12.83 31.75 14.80
C ALA A 137 -11.56 30.94 15.11
N GLN A 138 -11.00 31.12 16.31
CA GLN A 138 -9.84 30.36 16.76
C GLN A 138 -10.18 28.86 16.92
N ALA A 139 -11.34 28.54 17.49
CA ALA A 139 -11.80 27.16 17.61
C ALA A 139 -11.96 26.47 16.23
N VAL A 140 -12.63 27.14 15.29
CA VAL A 140 -12.79 26.62 13.91
C VAL A 140 -11.44 26.45 13.21
N TYR A 141 -10.50 27.38 13.42
CA TYR A 141 -9.16 27.28 12.87
C TYR A 141 -8.39 26.07 13.43
N ASP A 142 -8.49 25.84 14.74
CA ASP A 142 -7.84 24.71 15.39
C ASP A 142 -8.44 23.37 14.92
N ASP A 143 -9.75 23.30 14.71
CA ASP A 143 -10.43 22.13 14.12
C ASP A 143 -9.98 21.86 12.68
N LEU A 144 -9.98 22.88 11.81
CA LEU A 144 -9.50 22.77 10.43
C LEU A 144 -8.02 22.35 10.36
N ARG A 145 -7.19 22.86 11.27
CA ARG A 145 -5.78 22.49 11.37
C ARG A 145 -5.62 21.02 11.77
N ASN A 146 -6.42 20.55 12.74
CA ASN A 146 -6.44 19.15 13.16
C ASN A 146 -6.92 18.24 12.03
N GLU A 147 -8.01 18.58 11.34
CA GLU A 147 -8.48 17.85 10.17
C GLU A 147 -7.44 17.79 9.06
N THR A 148 -6.78 18.92 8.78
CA THR A 148 -5.70 18.97 7.79
C THR A 148 -4.55 18.04 8.16
N ALA A 149 -4.15 18.02 9.44
CA ALA A 149 -3.11 17.11 9.92
C ALA A 149 -3.53 15.63 9.78
N ILE A 150 -4.78 15.30 10.08
CA ILE A 150 -5.35 13.96 9.92
C ILE A 150 -5.37 13.54 8.45
N ILE A 151 -5.82 14.42 7.55
CA ILE A 151 -5.86 14.16 6.11
C ILE A 151 -4.45 13.94 5.56
N GLN A 152 -3.48 14.78 5.94
CA GLN A 152 -2.09 14.60 5.54
C GLN A 152 -1.50 13.27 6.04
N ALA A 153 -1.80 12.88 7.29
CA ALA A 153 -1.37 11.60 7.84
C ALA A 153 -1.99 10.43 7.07
N ARG A 154 -3.29 10.50 6.76
CA ARG A 154 -4.00 9.48 5.97
C ARG A 154 -3.45 9.39 4.55
N GLN A 155 -3.17 10.53 3.90
CA GLN A 155 -2.59 10.56 2.56
C GLN A 155 -1.20 9.91 2.55
N ARG A 156 -0.33 10.22 3.52
CA ARG A 156 0.98 9.56 3.64
C ARG A 156 0.84 8.05 3.87
N GLY A 157 -0.10 7.64 4.72
CA GLY A 157 -0.38 6.22 4.96
C GLY A 157 -0.87 5.50 3.70
N LEU A 158 -1.78 6.12 2.93
CA LEU A 158 -2.27 5.56 1.67
C LEU A 158 -1.17 5.47 0.62
N VAL A 159 -0.32 6.49 0.48
CA VAL A 159 0.82 6.45 -0.46
C VAL A 159 1.78 5.32 -0.09
N ALA A 160 2.12 5.17 1.19
CA ALA A 160 2.97 4.07 1.64
C ALA A 160 2.37 2.68 1.36
N GLU A 161 1.04 2.53 1.51
CA GLU A 161 0.36 1.29 1.17
C GLU A 161 0.33 1.03 -0.34
N VAL A 162 0.13 2.07 -1.15
CA VAL A 162 0.21 1.98 -2.61
C VAL A 162 1.61 1.55 -3.05
N ASP A 163 2.66 2.13 -2.47
CA ASP A 163 4.05 1.76 -2.77
C ASP A 163 4.32 0.30 -2.39
N ARG A 164 3.83 -0.14 -1.22
CA ARG A 164 3.95 -1.54 -0.76
C ARG A 164 3.24 -2.51 -1.71
N LEU A 165 2.00 -2.22 -2.08
CA LEU A 165 1.21 -3.04 -3.00
C LEU A 165 1.85 -3.08 -4.39
N THR A 166 2.39 -1.96 -4.87
CA THR A 166 3.12 -1.89 -6.14
C THR A 166 4.35 -2.80 -6.10
N GLY A 167 5.09 -2.82 -4.98
CA GLY A 167 6.19 -3.75 -4.75
C GLY A 167 5.76 -5.21 -4.84
N TYR A 168 4.69 -5.59 -4.14
CA TYR A 168 4.17 -6.97 -4.19
C TYR A 168 3.67 -7.39 -5.58
N VAL A 169 3.06 -6.48 -6.34
CA VAL A 169 2.69 -6.77 -7.74
C VAL A 169 3.93 -7.01 -8.59
N GLY A 170 4.99 -6.21 -8.41
CA GLY A 170 6.27 -6.42 -9.09
C GLY A 170 6.91 -7.79 -8.77
N GLU A 171 6.92 -8.19 -7.49
CA GLU A 171 7.40 -9.50 -7.07
C GLU A 171 6.56 -10.64 -7.68
N LEU A 172 5.23 -10.47 -7.74
CA LEU A 172 4.32 -11.44 -8.33
C LEU A 172 4.54 -11.58 -9.84
N ASP A 173 4.75 -10.47 -10.55
CA ASP A 173 5.04 -10.47 -11.98
C ASP A 173 6.38 -11.18 -12.27
N GLU A 174 7.41 -10.94 -11.46
CA GLU A 174 8.70 -11.64 -11.58
C GLU A 174 8.55 -13.14 -11.28
N ALA A 175 7.80 -13.52 -10.24
CA ALA A 175 7.51 -14.91 -9.94
C ALA A 175 6.74 -15.60 -11.07
N ASN A 176 5.77 -14.90 -11.67
CA ASN A 176 5.03 -15.39 -12.82
C ASN A 176 5.92 -15.55 -14.07
N ALA A 177 6.78 -14.58 -14.36
CA ALA A 177 7.74 -14.67 -15.47
C ALA A 177 8.67 -15.89 -15.31
N ARG A 178 9.21 -16.12 -14.10
CA ARG A 178 10.01 -17.31 -13.79
C ARG A 178 9.22 -18.61 -13.98
N ARG A 179 7.96 -18.64 -13.54
CA ARG A 179 7.07 -19.80 -13.72
C ARG A 179 6.83 -20.11 -15.20
N VAL A 180 6.55 -19.09 -16.02
CA VAL A 180 6.33 -19.25 -17.47
C VAL A 180 7.60 -19.78 -18.14
N ALA A 181 8.76 -19.18 -17.87
CA ALA A 181 10.03 -19.62 -18.42
C ALA A 181 10.36 -21.09 -18.06
N THR A 182 10.07 -21.50 -16.82
CA THR A 182 10.27 -22.89 -16.38
C THR A 182 9.37 -23.86 -17.13
N LYS A 183 8.10 -23.48 -17.36
CA LYS A 183 7.16 -24.28 -18.16
C LYS A 183 7.63 -24.40 -19.61
N GLU A 184 8.01 -23.29 -20.24
CA GLU A 184 8.50 -23.29 -21.62
C GLU A 184 9.75 -24.15 -21.78
N ALA A 185 10.68 -24.08 -20.82
CA ALA A 185 11.87 -24.93 -20.80
C ALA A 185 11.52 -26.42 -20.72
N LEU A 186 10.55 -26.80 -19.87
CA LEU A 186 10.09 -28.19 -19.80
C LEU A 186 9.43 -28.64 -21.10
N VAL A 187 8.55 -27.82 -21.68
CA VAL A 187 7.89 -28.13 -22.96
C VAL A 187 8.93 -28.33 -24.07
N HIS A 188 9.92 -27.45 -24.17
CA HIS A 188 11.02 -27.59 -25.12
C HIS A 188 11.82 -28.88 -24.91
N ASN A 189 12.08 -29.26 -23.65
CA ASN A 189 12.77 -30.51 -23.34
C ASN A 189 11.93 -31.75 -23.72
N ILE A 190 10.61 -31.70 -23.52
CA ILE A 190 9.70 -32.76 -23.95
C ILE A 190 9.68 -32.87 -25.49
N ASP A 191 9.65 -31.73 -26.21
CA ASP A 191 9.71 -31.71 -27.67
C ASP A 191 11.02 -32.32 -28.19
N ARG A 192 12.15 -32.00 -27.56
CA ARG A 192 13.44 -32.60 -27.86
C ARG A 192 13.45 -34.10 -27.61
N LEU A 193 12.87 -34.56 -26.51
CA LEU A 193 12.72 -35.99 -26.22
C LEU A 193 11.86 -36.66 -27.29
N LEU A 194 10.76 -36.05 -27.70
CA LEU A 194 9.89 -36.60 -28.75
C LEU A 194 10.63 -36.77 -30.08
N ILE A 195 11.43 -35.77 -30.46
CA ILE A 195 12.31 -35.84 -31.64
C ILE A 195 13.31 -36.98 -31.47
N GLN A 196 14.00 -37.07 -30.34
CA GLN A 196 14.95 -38.14 -30.05
C GLN A 196 14.31 -39.54 -30.18
N VAL A 197 13.07 -39.73 -29.70
CA VAL A 197 12.35 -41.00 -29.86
C VAL A 197 12.00 -41.26 -31.33
N LYS A 198 11.54 -40.25 -32.07
CA LYS A 198 11.21 -40.38 -33.51
C LYS A 198 12.43 -40.72 -34.37
N GLU A 199 13.60 -40.24 -33.98
CA GLU A 199 14.86 -40.52 -34.66
C GLU A 199 15.47 -41.86 -34.23
N SER A 200 15.04 -42.40 -33.09
CA SER A 200 15.50 -43.70 -32.57
C SER A 200 15.05 -44.89 -33.42
N ILE A 201 15.72 -46.02 -33.22
CA ILE A 201 15.44 -47.28 -33.93
C ILE A 201 13.99 -47.78 -33.72
N PRO A 202 13.24 -48.05 -34.81
CA PRO A 202 11.89 -48.64 -34.73
C PRO A 202 11.88 -50.12 -34.38
N LEU A 203 12.88 -50.87 -34.86
CA LEU A 203 13.01 -52.31 -34.60
C LEU A 203 13.67 -52.52 -33.24
N ALA A 204 12.88 -52.86 -32.23
CA ALA A 204 13.34 -53.05 -30.87
C ALA A 204 12.52 -54.12 -30.13
N PRO A 205 13.02 -54.68 -29.01
CA PRO A 205 12.27 -55.59 -28.16
C PRO A 205 10.98 -54.97 -27.63
N GLN A 206 10.00 -55.81 -27.25
CA GLN A 206 8.69 -55.37 -26.76
C GLN A 206 8.75 -54.35 -25.61
N LYS A 207 9.77 -54.43 -24.74
CA LYS A 207 10.00 -53.47 -23.64
C LYS A 207 10.22 -52.03 -24.14
N TYR A 208 10.86 -51.90 -25.31
CA TYR A 208 11.06 -50.64 -26.03
C TYR A 208 10.29 -50.71 -27.35
N GLU A 209 8.98 -50.95 -27.30
CA GLU A 209 8.16 -50.86 -28.51
C GLU A 209 8.08 -49.38 -28.97
N TYR A 210 8.31 -49.13 -30.26
CA TYR A 210 8.51 -47.79 -30.81
C TYR A 210 7.27 -46.91 -30.70
N ASN A 211 6.09 -47.43 -31.07
CA ASN A 211 4.87 -46.64 -31.07
C ASN A 211 4.43 -46.28 -29.65
N ALA A 212 4.59 -47.19 -28.70
CA ALA A 212 4.30 -46.98 -27.28
C ALA A 212 5.18 -45.87 -26.69
N ARG A 213 6.48 -45.84 -27.03
CA ARG A 213 7.37 -44.75 -26.59
C ARG A 213 6.94 -43.40 -27.15
N ILE A 214 6.63 -43.33 -28.44
CA ILE A 214 6.12 -42.10 -29.07
C ILE A 214 4.81 -41.65 -28.40
N GLN A 215 3.87 -42.57 -28.19
CA GLN A 215 2.60 -42.27 -27.54
C GLN A 215 2.79 -41.77 -26.11
N GLN A 216 3.71 -42.36 -25.34
CA GLN A 216 4.03 -41.93 -23.97
C GLN A 216 4.56 -40.50 -23.95
N VAL A 217 5.53 -40.17 -24.82
CA VAL A 217 6.07 -38.81 -24.88
C VAL A 217 5.04 -37.81 -25.42
N GLN A 218 4.21 -38.20 -26.39
CA GLN A 218 3.14 -37.35 -26.90
C GLN A 218 2.07 -37.08 -25.83
N ALA A 219 1.70 -38.08 -25.04
CA ALA A 219 0.77 -37.91 -23.92
C ALA A 219 1.34 -36.95 -22.85
N LEU A 220 2.63 -37.06 -22.54
CA LEU A 220 3.32 -36.12 -21.65
C LEU A 220 3.32 -34.70 -22.22
N ARG A 221 3.55 -34.55 -23.53
CA ARG A 221 3.49 -33.25 -24.22
C ARG A 221 2.10 -32.62 -24.10
N ASP A 222 1.05 -33.39 -24.37
CA ASP A 222 -0.33 -32.92 -24.31
C ASP A 222 -0.72 -32.56 -22.86
N LYS A 223 -0.29 -33.35 -21.87
CA LYS A 223 -0.48 -33.08 -20.43
C LYS A 223 0.25 -31.80 -20.00
N SER A 224 1.48 -31.59 -20.48
CA SER A 224 2.25 -30.37 -20.21
C SER A 224 1.61 -29.13 -20.87
N ALA A 225 1.00 -29.28 -22.05
CA ALA A 225 0.27 -28.21 -22.72
C ALA A 225 -0.99 -27.81 -21.93
N ALA A 226 -1.73 -28.80 -21.42
CA ALA A 226 -2.94 -28.59 -20.62
C ALA A 226 -2.67 -28.03 -19.21
N SER A 227 -1.47 -28.25 -18.65
CA SER A 227 -1.11 -27.75 -17.32
C SER A 227 -0.78 -26.26 -17.31
N ASN A 228 -1.14 -25.54 -16.24
CA ASN A 228 -0.79 -24.13 -16.08
C ASN A 228 0.62 -23.90 -15.49
N TRP A 229 1.20 -24.91 -14.84
CA TRP A 229 2.53 -24.85 -14.23
C TRP A 229 3.22 -26.21 -14.28
N VAL A 230 4.53 -26.22 -14.02
CA VAL A 230 5.31 -27.45 -13.89
C VAL A 230 5.02 -28.06 -12.53
N SER A 231 4.46 -29.27 -12.51
CA SER A 231 4.25 -30.04 -11.28
C SER A 231 5.37 -31.07 -11.09
N PRO A 232 5.63 -31.52 -9.84
CA PRO A 232 6.61 -32.58 -9.59
C PRO A 232 6.34 -33.85 -10.38
N GLU A 233 5.06 -34.21 -10.54
CA GLU A 233 4.64 -35.41 -11.28
C GLU A 233 4.96 -35.31 -12.77
N LEU A 234 4.78 -34.12 -13.37
CA LEU A 234 5.17 -33.87 -14.77
C LEU A 234 6.69 -33.99 -14.96
N GLN A 235 7.46 -33.48 -14.00
CA GLN A 235 8.91 -33.54 -14.05
C GLN A 235 9.43 -34.96 -13.85
N GLU A 236 8.83 -35.74 -12.95
CA GLU A 236 9.15 -37.14 -12.72
C GLU A 236 8.81 -37.99 -13.96
N GLU A 237 7.65 -37.78 -14.57
CA GLU A 237 7.24 -38.47 -15.79
C GLU A 237 8.21 -38.19 -16.95
N TYR A 238 8.58 -36.91 -17.17
CA TYR A 238 9.63 -36.54 -18.13
C TYR A 238 10.95 -37.26 -17.83
N THR A 239 11.39 -37.23 -16.58
CA THR A 239 12.67 -37.81 -16.17
C THR A 239 12.68 -39.32 -16.37
N SER A 240 11.57 -40.00 -16.03
CA SER A 240 11.42 -41.45 -16.21
C SER A 240 11.49 -41.85 -17.68
N LEU A 241 10.78 -41.13 -18.56
CA LEU A 241 10.84 -41.39 -20.01
C LEU A 241 12.23 -41.11 -20.58
N TYR A 242 12.87 -40.02 -20.16
CA TYR A 242 14.23 -39.70 -20.58
C TYR A 242 15.26 -40.76 -20.13
N LEU A 243 15.16 -41.23 -18.88
CA LEU A 243 16.01 -42.30 -18.36
C LEU A 243 15.79 -43.62 -19.11
N LYS A 244 14.56 -43.93 -19.52
CA LYS A 244 14.25 -45.10 -20.34
C LYS A 244 14.92 -45.04 -21.71
N GLU A 245 14.98 -43.88 -22.34
CA GLU A 245 15.71 -43.69 -23.59
C GLU A 245 17.24 -43.82 -23.41
N LEU A 246 17.78 -43.33 -22.29
CA LEU A 246 19.18 -43.53 -21.94
C LEU A 246 19.51 -45.00 -21.64
N GLU A 247 18.60 -45.73 -21.00
CA GLU A 247 18.71 -47.17 -20.76
C GLU A 247 18.73 -47.91 -22.11
N MET A 248 17.80 -47.60 -23.01
CA MET A 248 17.75 -48.18 -24.35
C MET A 248 19.03 -47.93 -25.13
N ALA A 249 19.60 -46.72 -25.06
CA ALA A 249 20.84 -46.39 -25.75
C ALA A 249 22.05 -47.20 -25.26
N ARG A 250 22.03 -47.66 -24.01
CA ARG A 250 23.11 -48.44 -23.38
C ARG A 250 22.88 -49.94 -23.38
N SER A 251 21.65 -50.39 -23.61
CA SER A 251 21.30 -51.80 -23.50
C SER A 251 21.67 -52.58 -24.75
N SER A 252 21.87 -53.88 -24.57
CA SER A 252 21.98 -54.85 -25.66
C SER A 252 21.07 -56.01 -25.32
N GLU A 253 19.99 -56.17 -26.08
CA GLU A 253 18.93 -57.13 -25.77
C GLU A 253 18.68 -58.06 -26.94
N TYR A 254 18.61 -59.35 -26.63
CA TYR A 254 18.30 -60.41 -27.58
C TYR A 254 16.78 -60.61 -27.68
N PHE A 255 16.24 -60.62 -28.90
CA PHE A 255 14.81 -60.80 -29.17
C PHE A 255 14.59 -61.48 -30.52
N PHE A 256 13.32 -61.78 -30.83
CA PHE A 256 12.92 -62.33 -32.13
C PHE A 256 11.98 -61.35 -32.83
N ALA A 257 12.14 -61.20 -34.14
CA ALA A 257 11.25 -60.39 -34.97
C ALA A 257 11.01 -61.06 -36.32
N ASN A 258 9.86 -60.77 -36.92
CA ASN A 258 9.55 -61.16 -38.29
C ASN A 258 10.01 -60.02 -39.21
N LEU A 259 11.06 -60.27 -40.00
CA LEU A 259 11.75 -59.27 -40.79
C LEU A 259 11.48 -59.49 -42.29
N PRO A 260 11.26 -58.43 -43.08
CA PRO A 260 11.29 -58.51 -44.53
C PRO A 260 12.75 -58.61 -44.99
N VAL A 261 13.16 -59.78 -45.46
CA VAL A 261 14.52 -60.02 -45.96
C VAL A 261 14.50 -60.24 -47.46
N THR A 262 15.50 -59.71 -48.17
CA THR A 262 15.62 -59.90 -49.62
C THR A 262 16.56 -61.06 -49.92
N ASP A 263 16.12 -61.97 -50.80
CA ASP A 263 16.94 -63.09 -51.25
C ASP A 263 17.93 -62.69 -52.38
N ALA A 264 18.80 -63.61 -52.78
CA ALA A 264 19.78 -63.37 -53.85
C ALA A 264 19.14 -63.10 -55.23
N LEU A 265 17.86 -63.41 -55.39
CA LEU A 265 17.08 -63.20 -56.61
C LEU A 265 16.27 -61.88 -56.56
N GLY A 266 16.37 -61.11 -55.47
CA GLY A 266 15.68 -59.83 -55.30
C GLY A 266 14.25 -59.95 -54.76
N THR A 267 13.81 -61.13 -54.33
CA THR A 267 12.48 -61.35 -53.76
C THR A 267 12.49 -61.06 -52.27
N THR A 268 11.58 -60.19 -51.82
CA THR A 268 11.41 -59.89 -50.39
C THR A 268 10.42 -60.87 -49.76
N THR A 269 10.86 -61.58 -48.73
CA THR A 269 10.03 -62.52 -47.97
C THR A 269 10.11 -62.22 -46.47
N SER A 270 8.99 -62.41 -45.76
CA SER A 270 8.95 -62.25 -44.31
C SER A 270 9.47 -63.52 -43.63
N LYS A 271 10.56 -63.40 -42.88
CA LYS A 271 11.15 -64.51 -42.12
C LYS A 271 11.39 -64.12 -40.67
N TRP A 272 11.19 -65.09 -39.77
CA TRP A 272 11.60 -64.94 -38.39
C TRP A 272 13.14 -64.92 -38.28
N ALA A 273 13.63 -63.99 -37.48
CA ALA A 273 15.05 -63.79 -37.24
C ALA A 273 15.37 -63.63 -35.76
N GLU A 274 16.53 -64.16 -35.38
CA GLU A 274 17.25 -63.82 -34.16
C GLU A 274 17.75 -62.38 -34.30
N CYS A 275 17.41 -61.53 -33.33
CA CYS A 275 17.78 -60.12 -33.34
C CYS A 275 18.54 -59.78 -32.05
N LEU A 276 19.62 -59.02 -32.19
CA LEU A 276 20.36 -58.45 -31.07
C LEU A 276 20.35 -56.94 -31.23
N MET A 277 19.58 -56.27 -30.37
CA MET A 277 19.58 -54.83 -30.27
C MET A 277 20.95 -54.35 -29.76
N ARG A 278 21.50 -53.33 -30.41
CA ARG A 278 22.72 -52.65 -30.00
C ARG A 278 22.38 -51.18 -29.75
N GLY A 279 21.99 -50.89 -28.52
CA GLY A 279 21.53 -49.56 -28.14
C GLY A 279 20.32 -49.10 -28.97
N ASN A 280 20.26 -47.79 -29.23
CA ASN A 280 19.25 -47.16 -30.07
C ASN A 280 19.71 -46.93 -31.52
N TRP A 281 20.84 -47.52 -31.93
CA TRP A 281 21.53 -47.19 -33.19
C TRP A 281 21.56 -48.35 -34.20
N GLY A 282 21.30 -49.59 -33.78
CA GLY A 282 21.21 -50.70 -34.71
C GLY A 282 20.73 -52.02 -34.10
N VAL A 283 20.30 -52.94 -34.97
CA VAL A 283 19.98 -54.33 -34.62
C VAL A 283 20.75 -55.25 -35.53
N TYR A 284 21.50 -56.17 -34.95
CA TYR A 284 22.07 -57.31 -35.66
C TYR A 284 21.00 -58.37 -35.82
N TYR A 285 20.89 -58.97 -37.01
CA TYR A 285 19.93 -60.04 -37.21
C TYR A 285 20.50 -61.21 -38.01
N ARG A 286 19.93 -62.39 -37.73
CA ARG A 286 20.18 -63.64 -38.41
C ARG A 286 18.86 -64.38 -38.55
N THR A 287 18.43 -64.67 -39.78
CA THR A 287 17.21 -65.47 -40.00
C THR A 287 17.36 -66.87 -39.42
N LEU A 288 16.24 -67.48 -39.00
CA LEU A 288 16.27 -68.81 -38.39
C LEU A 288 16.81 -69.91 -39.34
N ASP A 289 16.65 -69.73 -40.65
CA ASP A 289 17.23 -70.59 -41.68
C ASP A 289 18.75 -70.36 -41.90
N GLY A 290 19.33 -69.35 -41.26
CA GLY A 290 20.75 -69.00 -41.34
C GLY A 290 21.18 -68.37 -42.66
N LYS A 291 20.26 -68.13 -43.61
CA LYS A 291 20.60 -67.67 -44.97
C LYS A 291 20.79 -66.16 -45.07
N ASN A 292 20.07 -65.38 -44.27
CA ASN A 292 20.13 -63.91 -44.27
C ASN A 292 20.70 -63.41 -42.94
N ILE A 293 21.86 -62.77 -43.02
CA ILE A 293 22.55 -62.13 -41.89
C ILE A 293 22.81 -60.68 -42.28
N GLY A 294 22.46 -59.76 -41.41
CA GLY A 294 22.57 -58.34 -41.71
C GLY A 294 22.50 -57.45 -40.48
N VAL A 295 22.46 -56.15 -40.76
CA VAL A 295 22.26 -55.10 -39.77
C VAL A 295 21.07 -54.25 -40.17
N TYR A 296 20.18 -53.97 -39.23
CA TYR A 296 19.19 -52.91 -39.35
C TYR A 296 19.74 -51.66 -38.68
N GLU A 297 20.00 -50.61 -39.46
CA GLU A 297 20.65 -49.39 -39.00
C GLU A 297 20.11 -48.17 -39.73
N ASN A 298 20.53 -46.98 -39.29
CA ASN A 298 20.25 -45.75 -40.01
C ASN A 298 21.10 -45.68 -41.30
N LEU A 299 20.43 -45.77 -42.45
CA LEU A 299 21.02 -45.64 -43.79
C LEU A 299 21.02 -44.19 -44.30
N GLY A 300 20.37 -43.28 -43.56
CA GLY A 300 20.29 -41.86 -43.86
C GLY A 300 21.44 -41.07 -43.24
N THR A 301 21.19 -39.78 -43.01
CA THR A 301 22.10 -38.91 -42.25
C THR A 301 21.66 -38.82 -40.79
N VAL A 302 22.47 -38.18 -39.95
CA VAL A 302 22.09 -37.87 -38.57
C VAL A 302 20.83 -37.00 -38.55
N ASP A 303 20.72 -36.01 -39.44
CA ASP A 303 19.59 -35.07 -39.49
C ASP A 303 18.33 -35.63 -40.18
N THR A 304 18.48 -36.68 -41.00
CA THR A 304 17.35 -37.32 -41.69
C THR A 304 17.48 -38.84 -41.60
N PRO A 305 17.14 -39.43 -40.44
CA PRO A 305 17.29 -40.85 -40.24
C PRO A 305 16.37 -41.64 -41.18
N ARG A 306 16.95 -42.65 -41.82
CA ARG A 306 16.25 -43.62 -42.68
C ARG A 306 16.64 -45.01 -42.24
N TRP A 307 15.81 -45.60 -41.40
CA TRP A 307 16.03 -46.94 -40.88
C TRP A 307 15.76 -48.00 -41.95
N GLY A 308 16.73 -48.90 -42.15
CA GLY A 308 16.60 -49.94 -43.17
C GLY A 308 17.59 -51.09 -42.97
N PHE A 309 17.42 -52.14 -43.77
CA PHE A 309 18.24 -53.34 -43.73
C PHE A 309 19.46 -53.20 -44.63
N ARG A 310 20.64 -53.48 -44.08
CA ARG A 310 21.91 -53.61 -44.79
C ARG A 310 22.27 -55.10 -44.88
N GLU A 311 21.97 -55.71 -46.03
CA GLU A 311 22.08 -57.16 -46.28
C GLU A 311 23.35 -57.56 -47.04
N ASN A 312 23.86 -56.66 -47.89
CA ASN A 312 25.04 -56.91 -48.73
C ASN A 312 26.35 -56.63 -47.98
N LEU A 313 26.53 -57.30 -46.84
CA LEU A 313 27.74 -57.20 -46.03
C LEU A 313 28.82 -58.17 -46.54
N PRO A 314 30.11 -57.82 -46.38
CA PRO A 314 31.22 -58.75 -46.59
C PRO A 314 31.09 -59.99 -45.70
N ASP A 315 31.59 -61.14 -46.15
CA ASP A 315 31.44 -62.41 -45.43
C ASP A 315 32.05 -62.37 -44.02
N ASP A 316 33.19 -61.71 -43.84
CA ASP A 316 33.79 -61.51 -42.51
C ASP A 316 32.85 -60.79 -41.53
N ALA A 317 32.13 -59.78 -42.01
CA ALA A 317 31.16 -59.03 -41.21
C ALA A 317 29.94 -59.89 -40.88
N LYS A 318 29.45 -60.69 -41.83
CA LYS A 318 28.34 -61.63 -41.61
C LYS A 318 28.72 -62.68 -40.56
N SER A 319 29.89 -63.30 -40.67
CA SER A 319 30.38 -64.26 -39.68
C SER A 319 30.53 -63.64 -38.29
N HIS A 320 31.04 -62.41 -38.20
CA HIS A 320 31.13 -61.71 -36.92
C HIS A 320 29.75 -61.42 -36.30
N ILE A 321 28.79 -60.96 -37.10
CA ILE A 321 27.41 -60.70 -36.66
C ILE A 321 26.76 -62.00 -36.18
N GLU A 322 26.88 -63.08 -36.95
CA GLU A 322 26.33 -64.39 -36.60
C GLU A 322 26.89 -64.88 -35.25
N MET A 323 28.21 -64.87 -35.07
CA MET A 323 28.82 -65.24 -33.79
C MET A 323 28.31 -64.38 -32.63
N THR A 324 28.18 -63.07 -32.85
CA THR A 324 27.71 -62.13 -31.84
C THR A 324 26.26 -62.43 -31.43
N VAL A 325 25.36 -62.64 -32.40
CA VAL A 325 23.96 -62.99 -32.14
C VAL A 325 23.86 -64.33 -31.40
N ILE A 326 24.60 -65.36 -31.84
CA ILE A 326 24.59 -66.69 -31.24
C ILE A 326 25.10 -66.64 -29.79
N SER A 327 26.18 -65.91 -29.52
CA SER A 327 26.77 -65.78 -28.18
C SER A 327 25.85 -65.10 -27.16
N ASN A 328 24.84 -64.34 -27.63
CA ASN A 328 23.88 -63.62 -26.78
C ASN A 328 22.51 -64.32 -26.69
N ARG A 329 22.40 -65.57 -27.14
CA ARG A 329 21.15 -66.34 -27.03
C ARG A 329 20.72 -66.51 -25.58
N VAL A 330 19.41 -66.35 -25.36
CA VAL A 330 18.79 -66.57 -24.05
C VAL A 330 18.73 -68.08 -23.71
N PRO A 331 18.74 -68.46 -22.42
CA PRO A 331 18.73 -69.87 -22.00
C PRO A 331 17.57 -70.71 -22.57
N ASP A 332 16.41 -70.10 -22.80
CA ASP A 332 15.19 -70.74 -23.33
C ASP A 332 15.08 -70.65 -24.87
N PHE A 333 16.20 -70.48 -25.56
CA PHE A 333 16.23 -70.27 -27.00
C PHE A 333 15.54 -71.37 -27.81
N GLN A 334 15.82 -72.64 -27.50
CA GLN A 334 15.33 -73.78 -28.30
C GLN A 334 13.81 -73.87 -28.31
N ASN A 335 13.16 -73.70 -27.14
CA ASN A 335 11.71 -73.73 -27.03
C ASN A 335 11.07 -72.57 -27.80
N LYS A 336 11.67 -71.36 -27.72
CA LYS A 336 11.18 -70.18 -28.45
C LYS A 336 11.27 -70.36 -29.96
N VAL A 337 12.36 -70.93 -30.46
CA VAL A 337 12.50 -71.22 -31.90
C VAL A 337 11.47 -72.24 -32.36
N GLN A 338 11.21 -73.29 -31.57
CA GLN A 338 10.19 -74.29 -31.91
C GLN A 338 8.80 -73.66 -32.02
N MET A 339 8.41 -72.82 -31.04
CA MET A 339 7.13 -72.11 -31.09
C MET A 339 7.01 -71.15 -32.29
N LEU A 340 8.10 -70.49 -32.67
CA LEU A 340 8.11 -69.60 -33.84
C LEU A 340 8.05 -70.38 -35.16
N ALA A 341 8.72 -71.53 -35.24
CA ALA A 341 8.64 -72.42 -36.40
C ALA A 341 7.21 -72.96 -36.59
N GLU A 342 6.55 -73.40 -35.51
CA GLU A 342 5.14 -73.81 -35.53
C GLU A 342 4.22 -72.68 -36.01
N ARG A 343 4.44 -71.45 -35.54
CA ARG A 343 3.71 -70.25 -36.00
C ARG A 343 3.96 -69.93 -37.47
N GLN A 344 5.19 -70.07 -37.95
CA GLN A 344 5.54 -69.82 -39.35
C GLN A 344 4.86 -70.82 -40.28
N VAL A 345 4.87 -72.11 -39.92
CA VAL A 345 4.19 -73.19 -40.65
C VAL A 345 2.66 -73.01 -40.62
N ALA A 346 2.10 -72.47 -39.54
CA ALA A 346 0.68 -72.15 -39.46
C ALA A 346 0.29 -70.91 -40.29
N SER A 347 1.21 -69.95 -40.49
CA SER A 347 0.98 -68.72 -41.25
C SER A 347 1.18 -68.84 -42.76
N GLN A 348 1.76 -69.95 -43.25
CA GLN A 348 1.92 -70.22 -44.67
C GLN A 348 0.62 -70.78 -45.25
N ASP A 349 -0.07 -69.98 -46.07
CA ASP A 349 -1.22 -70.44 -46.86
C ASP A 349 -0.75 -71.43 -47.94
N GLY A 350 -1.32 -72.63 -47.94
CA GLY A 350 -0.99 -73.70 -48.88
C GLY A 350 -1.01 -75.09 -48.25
N THR A 351 -1.35 -76.11 -49.05
CA THR A 351 -1.34 -77.51 -48.63
C THR A 351 0.09 -78.00 -48.35
N ILE A 352 0.27 -79.04 -47.51
CA ILE A 352 1.59 -79.62 -47.16
C ILE A 352 2.43 -79.93 -48.42
N TRP A 353 1.77 -80.33 -49.50
CA TRP A 353 2.43 -80.62 -50.78
C TRP A 353 2.97 -79.37 -51.50
N GLN A 354 2.24 -78.26 -51.48
CA GLN A 354 2.72 -76.98 -52.04
C GLN A 354 3.92 -76.47 -51.23
N ARG A 355 3.87 -76.58 -49.90
CA ARG A 355 4.97 -76.18 -49.00
C ARG A 355 6.26 -76.97 -49.26
N ASN A 356 6.16 -78.26 -49.58
CA ASN A 356 7.32 -79.10 -49.89
C ASN A 356 7.87 -78.86 -51.30
N PHE A 357 7.05 -78.38 -52.23
CA PHE A 357 7.46 -78.09 -53.60
C PHE A 357 8.12 -76.71 -53.70
N ASP A 358 7.62 -75.71 -52.99
CA ASP A 358 8.20 -74.35 -52.95
C ASP A 358 9.51 -74.25 -52.13
N ALA A 359 9.85 -75.31 -51.38
CA ALA A 359 11.07 -75.41 -50.57
C ALA A 359 12.24 -76.13 -51.28
N LEU A 360 12.00 -76.66 -52.49
CA LEU A 360 13.01 -77.20 -53.41
C LEU A 360 13.50 -76.09 -54.36
#